data_AF-A0A0F9MEX7-F1
#
_entry.id   AF-A0A0F9MEX7-F1
#
_cell.length_a   1.000
_cell.length_b   1.000
_cell.length_c   1.000
_cell.angle_alpha   90.00
_cell.angle_beta   90.00
_cell.angle_gamma   90.00
#
_symmetry.space_group_name_H-M   'P 1'
#
loop_
_entity.id
_entity.type
_entity.pdbx_description
1 polymer ?
#
loop_
_entity_poly.entity_id
_entity_poly.type
_entity_poly.pdbx_seq_one_letter_code
_entity_poly.pdbx_strand_id
1 'polypeptide(L)'
;MRPFLRDGDFIVVSPIENSSIKIGDVVFCITTENKIIVHRVIRKHEKDKDNRIIMFIKGDATFSSPEKVKIQNVLGKVVAVVKNGRKKRLDTKFYQIIGLFFAVISPFSRWIYPIGSIMKHRGRRLLGRYFKESVKS
;
A
#
# COMPACT_ATOMS: atom_id res chain seq x y z
N MET A 1 3.26 -4.12 5.09
CA MET A 1 2.73 -3.36 3.93
C MET A 1 3.83 -2.52 3.26
N ARG A 2 4.90 -3.16 2.73
CA ARG A 2 5.92 -2.42 1.96
C ARG A 2 5.30 -1.94 0.64
N PRO A 3 5.64 -0.73 0.13
CA PRO A 3 6.71 0.16 0.60
C PRO A 3 6.30 1.17 1.69
N PHE A 4 5.01 1.29 2.02
CA PHE A 4 4.48 2.37 2.88
C PHE A 4 4.68 2.15 4.38
N LEU A 5 4.73 0.89 4.82
CA LEU A 5 4.92 0.49 6.21
C LEU A 5 5.99 -0.61 6.29
N ARG A 6 6.96 -0.42 7.18
CA ARG A 6 8.00 -1.40 7.53
C ARG A 6 7.89 -1.77 8.99
N ASP A 7 8.50 -2.90 9.34
CA ASP A 7 8.59 -3.34 10.72
C ASP A 7 9.36 -2.30 11.54
N GLY A 8 8.84 -1.96 12.72
CA GLY A 8 9.36 -0.88 13.58
C GLY A 8 8.80 0.52 13.28
N ASP A 9 8.03 0.72 12.21
CA ASP A 9 7.31 1.98 11.98
C ASP A 9 6.10 2.09 12.91
N PHE A 10 5.77 3.29 13.37
CA PHE A 10 4.55 3.55 14.15
C PHE A 10 3.40 3.93 13.22
N ILE A 11 2.18 3.48 13.56
CA ILE A 11 0.96 3.86 12.85
C ILE A 11 0.09 4.78 13.70
N VAL A 12 -0.56 5.73 13.05
CA VAL A 12 -1.61 6.56 13.66
C VAL A 12 -2.95 6.02 13.16
N VAL A 13 -3.79 5.59 14.09
CA VAL A 13 -5.08 4.97 13.81
C VAL A 13 -6.19 5.92 14.22
N SER A 14 -7.14 6.16 13.31
CA SER A 14 -8.40 6.82 13.61
C SER A 14 -9.46 5.77 13.96
N PRO A 15 -10.28 6.00 15.01
CA PRO A 15 -11.45 5.17 15.27
C PRO A 15 -12.38 5.08 14.06
N ILE A 16 -13.06 3.93 13.94
CA ILE A 16 -14.00 3.66 12.84
C ILE A 16 -15.22 4.56 12.91
N GLU A 17 -15.72 4.83 14.12
CA GLU A 17 -16.89 5.68 14.35
C GLU A 17 -16.72 7.08 13.75
N ASN A 18 -15.47 7.57 13.73
CA ASN A 18 -15.10 8.87 13.18
C ASN A 18 -14.68 8.82 11.70
N SER A 19 -14.68 7.65 11.04
CA SER A 19 -14.23 7.54 9.67
C SER A 19 -14.93 6.45 8.85
N SER A 20 -15.54 6.85 7.74
CA SER A 20 -16.00 5.87 6.75
C SER A 20 -14.78 5.14 6.15
N ILE A 21 -14.81 3.80 6.22
CA ILE A 21 -13.83 2.93 5.57
C ILE A 21 -14.23 2.74 4.11
N LYS A 22 -13.29 3.05 3.21
CA LYS A 22 -13.46 2.96 1.76
C LYS A 22 -12.51 1.91 1.16
N ILE A 23 -12.81 1.49 -0.06
CA ILE A 23 -11.86 0.70 -0.85
C ILE A 23 -10.59 1.53 -1.07
N GLY A 24 -9.43 0.90 -0.90
CA GLY A 24 -8.13 1.55 -0.94
C GLY A 24 -7.61 2.04 0.42
N ASP A 25 -8.47 2.13 1.44
CA ASP A 25 -8.02 2.50 2.79
C ASP A 25 -7.16 1.39 3.42
N VAL A 26 -6.26 1.79 4.31
CA VAL A 26 -5.46 0.86 5.12
C VAL A 26 -6.11 0.74 6.49
N VAL A 27 -6.40 -0.49 6.91
CA VAL A 27 -7.08 -0.79 8.16
C VAL A 27 -6.18 -1.58 9.09
N PHE A 28 -6.30 -1.29 10.39
CA PHE A 28 -5.70 -2.04 11.48
C PHE A 28 -6.77 -2.96 12.07
N CYS A 29 -6.54 -4.27 12.07
CA CYS A 29 -7.56 -5.23 12.43
C CYS A 29 -6.99 -6.53 13.00
N ILE A 30 -7.88 -7.32 13.61
CA ILE A 30 -7.59 -8.64 14.14
C ILE A 30 -8.19 -9.68 13.20
N THR A 31 -7.40 -10.65 12.75
CA THR A 31 -7.88 -11.76 11.92
C THR A 31 -8.74 -12.73 12.72
N THR A 32 -9.42 -13.64 12.02
CA THR A 32 -10.12 -14.77 12.67
C THR A 32 -9.18 -15.68 13.46
N GLU A 33 -7.88 -15.68 13.14
CA GLU A 33 -6.82 -16.42 13.87
C GLU A 33 -6.22 -15.61 15.03
N ASN A 34 -6.87 -14.52 15.45
CA ASN A 34 -6.41 -13.62 16.51
C ASN A 34 -5.04 -12.96 16.24
N LYS A 35 -4.67 -12.81 14.96
CA LYS A 35 -3.43 -12.12 14.57
C LYS A 35 -3.73 -10.66 14.29
N ILE A 36 -2.85 -9.78 14.76
CA ILE A 36 -2.94 -8.35 14.50
C ILE A 36 -2.28 -8.06 13.14
N ILE A 37 -3.03 -7.43 12.24
CA ILE A 37 -2.56 -7.13 10.88
C ILE A 37 -2.94 -5.71 10.45
N VAL A 38 -2.14 -5.17 9.53
CA VAL A 38 -2.40 -3.90 8.83
C VAL A 38 -2.44 -4.18 7.36
N HIS A 39 -3.62 -4.12 6.74
CA HIS A 39 -3.81 -4.45 5.32
C HIS A 39 -4.69 -3.41 4.61
N ARG A 40 -4.65 -3.40 3.28
CA ARG A 40 -5.47 -2.53 2.45
C ARG A 40 -6.82 -3.17 2.17
N VAL A 41 -7.89 -2.40 2.26
CA VAL A 41 -9.23 -2.80 1.84
C VAL A 41 -9.26 -2.84 0.32
N ILE A 42 -9.45 -4.03 -0.24
CA ILE A 42 -9.54 -4.20 -1.70
C ILE A 42 -10.99 -4.30 -2.17
N ARG A 43 -11.89 -4.75 -1.31
CA ARG A 43 -13.32 -4.90 -1.63
C ARG A 43 -14.16 -4.84 -0.36
N LYS A 44 -15.35 -4.26 -0.48
CA LYS A 44 -16.40 -4.30 0.54
C LYS A 44 -17.55 -5.13 -0.02
N HIS A 45 -17.99 -6.15 0.70
CA HIS A 45 -19.15 -6.94 0.32
C HIS A 45 -20.37 -6.56 1.15
N GLU A 46 -21.55 -6.93 0.63
CA GLU A 46 -22.77 -6.93 1.40
C GLU A 46 -22.76 -7.97 2.51
N LYS A 47 -23.73 -7.78 3.39
CA LYS A 47 -23.74 -8.24 4.76
C LYS A 47 -23.67 -9.76 4.89
N ASP A 48 -23.06 -10.25 5.96
CA ASP A 48 -23.14 -11.65 6.35
C ASP A 48 -24.57 -12.03 6.77
N LYS A 49 -24.78 -13.30 7.11
CA LYS A 49 -26.07 -13.82 7.59
C LYS A 49 -26.61 -13.04 8.80
N ASP A 50 -25.73 -12.39 9.56
CA ASP A 50 -26.05 -11.60 10.75
C ASP A 50 -26.13 -10.10 10.45
N ASN A 51 -26.29 -9.72 9.18
CA ASN A 51 -26.40 -8.34 8.72
C ASN A 51 -25.12 -7.50 8.94
N ARG A 52 -23.94 -8.12 9.10
CA ARG A 52 -22.65 -7.46 9.37
C ARG A 52 -21.83 -7.26 8.11
N ILE A 53 -21.19 -6.10 7.99
CA ILE A 53 -20.34 -5.78 6.83
C ILE A 53 -19.09 -6.66 6.83
N ILE A 54 -18.87 -7.38 5.72
CA ILE A 54 -17.63 -8.10 5.43
C ILE A 54 -16.77 -7.28 4.48
N MET A 55 -15.49 -7.16 4.82
CA MET A 55 -14.46 -6.55 3.99
C MET A 55 -13.42 -7.59 3.60
N PHE A 56 -12.83 -7.39 2.42
CA PHE A 56 -11.71 -8.16 1.94
C PHE A 56 -10.48 -7.26 1.99
N ILE A 57 -9.47 -7.74 2.68
CA ILE A 57 -8.23 -7.01 2.92
C ILE A 57 -7.04 -7.80 2.40
N LYS A 58 -6.01 -7.09 1.97
CA LYS A 58 -4.79 -7.73 1.47
C LYS A 58 -3.57 -6.87 1.78
N GLY A 59 -2.44 -7.53 2.04
CA GLY A 59 -1.15 -6.86 2.16
C GLY A 59 -0.63 -6.40 0.79
N ASP A 60 -0.16 -5.15 0.70
CA ASP A 60 0.40 -4.56 -0.54
C ASP A 60 1.57 -5.38 -1.11
N ALA A 61 2.29 -6.11 -0.26
CA ALA A 61 3.43 -6.94 -0.64
C ALA A 61 3.12 -8.45 -0.68
N THR A 62 1.88 -8.85 -0.37
CA THR A 62 1.50 -10.26 -0.24
C THR A 62 0.78 -10.72 -1.50
N PHE A 63 1.22 -11.84 -2.08
CA PHE A 63 0.57 -12.45 -3.25
C PHE A 63 -0.56 -13.41 -2.88
N SER A 64 -0.83 -13.60 -1.59
CA SER A 64 -1.88 -14.49 -1.10
C SER A 64 -3.28 -14.04 -1.51
N SER A 65 -4.22 -14.97 -1.38
CA SER A 65 -5.64 -14.69 -1.48
C SER A 65 -6.05 -13.60 -0.48
N PRO A 66 -6.98 -12.71 -0.83
CA PRO A 66 -7.51 -11.72 0.10
C PRO A 66 -8.13 -12.36 1.33
N GLU A 67 -7.88 -11.76 2.49
CA GLU A 67 -8.44 -12.19 3.77
C GLU A 67 -9.80 -11.54 4.01
N LYS A 68 -10.74 -12.29 4.59
CA LYS A 68 -12.06 -11.79 4.96
C LYS A 68 -12.03 -11.29 6.40
N VAL A 69 -12.44 -10.04 6.62
CA VAL A 69 -12.52 -9.43 7.94
C VAL A 69 -13.88 -8.77 8.14
N LYS A 70 -14.51 -9.04 9.27
CA LYS A 70 -15.73 -8.36 9.71
C LYS A 70 -15.38 -6.96 10.20
N ILE A 71 -16.26 -5.98 9.96
CA ILE A 71 -16.06 -4.60 10.45
C ILE A 71 -15.79 -4.51 11.96
N GLN A 72 -16.37 -5.43 12.73
CA GLN A 72 -16.22 -5.52 14.19
C GLN A 72 -14.79 -5.86 14.63
N ASN A 73 -14.04 -6.56 13.78
CA ASN A 73 -12.66 -6.93 14.07
C ASN A 73 -11.68 -5.85 13.59
N VAL A 74 -12.19 -4.78 12.99
CA VAL A 74 -11.37 -3.63 12.63
C VAL A 74 -11.25 -2.75 13.86
N LEU A 75 -10.00 -2.44 14.22
CA LEU A 75 -9.66 -1.58 15.36
C LEU A 75 -9.60 -0.10 14.94
N GLY A 76 -9.35 0.16 13.66
CA GLY A 76 -9.46 1.50 13.10
C GLY A 76 -8.83 1.65 11.72
N LYS A 77 -8.93 2.86 11.17
CA LYS A 77 -8.31 3.24 9.90
C LYS A 77 -6.93 3.83 10.14
N VAL A 78 -5.92 3.37 9.42
CA VAL A 78 -4.58 3.94 9.46
C VAL A 78 -4.56 5.25 8.67
N VAL A 79 -4.37 6.37 9.35
CA VAL A 79 -4.37 7.72 8.75
C VAL A 79 -2.97 8.26 8.52
N ALA A 80 -1.97 7.78 9.25
CA ALA A 80 -0.57 8.15 9.04
C ALA A 80 0.39 7.06 9.51
N VAL A 81 1.61 7.13 8.98
CA VAL A 81 2.76 6.32 9.41
C VAL A 81 3.86 7.27 9.87
N VAL A 82 4.46 6.99 11.02
CA VAL A 82 5.59 7.74 11.56
C VAL A 82 6.84 6.89 11.42
N LYS A 83 7.82 7.42 10.69
CA LYS A 83 9.09 6.75 10.40
C LYS A 83 10.26 7.69 10.64
N ASN A 84 11.21 7.28 11.45
CA ASN A 84 12.38 8.09 11.84
C ASN A 84 11.96 9.51 12.28
N GLY A 85 10.92 9.61 13.09
CA GLY A 85 10.35 10.89 13.57
C GLY A 85 9.54 11.70 12.53
N ARG A 86 9.49 11.27 11.25
CA ARG A 86 8.71 11.95 10.21
C ARG A 86 7.34 11.31 10.05
N LYS A 87 6.28 12.12 10.22
CA LYS A 87 4.88 11.70 10.01
C LYS A 87 4.50 11.84 8.54
N LYS A 88 4.14 10.72 7.91
CA LYS A 88 3.61 10.66 6.56
C LYS A 88 2.11 10.34 6.61
N ARG A 89 1.29 11.27 6.14
CA ARG A 89 -0.17 11.11 6.06
C ARG A 89 -0.55 10.19 4.91
N LEU A 90 -1.42 9.22 5.21
CA LEU A 90 -2.00 8.28 4.24
C LEU A 90 -3.47 8.64 3.90
N ASP A 91 -4.06 9.56 4.66
CA ASP A 91 -5.44 10.03 4.48
C ASP A 91 -5.59 11.18 3.46
N THR A 92 -4.49 11.66 2.88
CA THR A 92 -4.52 12.67 1.81
C THR A 92 -5.20 12.13 0.56
N LYS A 93 -6.00 12.95 -0.14
CA LYS A 93 -6.70 12.58 -1.39
C LYS A 93 -5.80 11.89 -2.43
N PHE A 94 -4.55 12.34 -2.57
CA PHE A 94 -3.55 11.72 -3.44
C PHE A 94 -3.22 10.27 -3.05
N TYR A 95 -3.02 10.00 -1.76
CA TYR A 95 -2.73 8.66 -1.26
C TYR A 95 -3.96 7.75 -1.25
N GLN A 96 -5.17 8.32 -1.17
CA GLN A 96 -6.41 7.58 -1.37
C GLN A 96 -6.55 7.09 -2.81
N ILE A 97 -6.22 7.93 -3.80
CA ILE A 97 -6.23 7.55 -5.23
C ILE A 97 -5.16 6.49 -5.51
N ILE A 98 -3.94 6.68 -4.99
CA ILE A 98 -2.89 5.66 -5.09
C ILE A 98 -3.32 4.36 -4.41
N GLY A 99 -3.94 4.45 -3.23
CA GLY A 99 -4.45 3.30 -2.51
C GLY A 99 -5.51 2.54 -3.30
N LEU A 100 -6.42 3.25 -3.97
CA LEU A 100 -7.41 2.64 -4.86
C LEU A 100 -6.74 1.96 -6.06
N PHE A 101 -5.73 2.59 -6.67
CA PHE A 101 -4.96 2.00 -7.76
C PHE A 101 -4.30 0.67 -7.34
N PHE A 102 -3.67 0.63 -6.17
CA PHE A 102 -3.10 -0.60 -5.61
C PHE A 102 -4.17 -1.65 -5.26
N ALA A 103 -5.35 -1.22 -4.82
CA ALA A 103 -6.46 -2.14 -4.52
C ALA A 103 -7.03 -2.80 -5.78
N VAL A 104 -7.14 -2.06 -6.89
CA VAL A 104 -7.72 -2.53 -8.16
C VAL A 104 -6.72 -3.35 -8.98
N ILE A 105 -5.41 -3.06 -8.88
CA ILE A 105 -4.36 -3.68 -9.71
C ILE A 105 -3.73 -4.93 -9.08
N SER A 106 -4.31 -5.45 -7.98
CA SER A 106 -3.91 -6.77 -7.47
C SER A 106 -4.41 -7.84 -8.45
N PRO A 107 -3.59 -8.38 -9.38
CA PRO A 107 -2.20 -8.80 -9.16
C PRO A 107 -1.31 -8.69 -10.43
N PHE A 108 -0.70 -7.57 -10.79
CA PHE A 108 0.45 -7.50 -11.73
C PHE A 108 0.83 -6.01 -11.86
N SER A 109 2.09 -5.62 -11.98
CA SER A 109 2.94 -6.19 -12.99
C SER A 109 4.39 -6.34 -12.54
N ARG A 110 4.86 -7.57 -12.73
CA ARG A 110 6.24 -7.93 -13.02
C ARG A 110 6.82 -7.15 -14.24
N TRP A 111 6.06 -6.22 -14.83
CA TRP A 111 6.36 -5.46 -16.05
C TRP A 111 6.93 -4.06 -15.78
N ILE A 112 6.88 -3.53 -14.55
CA ILE A 112 7.60 -2.28 -14.19
C ILE A 112 9.06 -2.58 -13.80
N TYR A 113 9.38 -3.85 -13.50
CA TYR A 113 10.72 -4.29 -13.06
C TYR A 113 11.75 -4.65 -14.17
N PRO A 114 11.54 -4.42 -15.48
CA PRO A 114 12.64 -4.33 -16.44
C PRO A 114 12.79 -2.96 -17.15
N ILE A 115 11.99 -1.93 -16.82
CA ILE A 115 12.25 -0.57 -17.38
C ILE A 115 13.46 0.06 -16.67
N GLY A 116 13.58 -0.16 -15.35
CA GLY A 116 14.71 0.35 -14.55
C GLY A 116 16.07 -0.28 -14.91
N SER A 117 16.11 -1.50 -15.46
CA SER A 117 17.35 -2.14 -15.91
C SER A 117 17.71 -1.82 -17.37
N ILE A 118 16.73 -1.53 -18.23
CA ILE A 118 16.98 -1.09 -19.62
C ILE A 118 17.50 0.35 -19.67
N MET A 119 17.03 1.25 -18.80
CA MET A 119 17.54 2.63 -18.75
C MET A 119 18.98 2.73 -18.19
N LYS A 120 19.46 1.74 -17.44
CA LYS A 120 20.86 1.73 -16.96
C LYS A 120 21.89 1.33 -18.02
N HIS A 121 21.50 0.57 -19.05
CA HIS A 121 22.45 0.12 -20.08
C HIS A 121 22.56 1.02 -21.31
N ARG A 122 21.57 1.89 -21.59
CA ARG A 122 21.69 2.90 -22.66
C ARG A 122 22.30 4.23 -22.20
N GLY A 123 22.13 4.64 -20.94
CA GLY A 123 22.65 5.92 -20.42
C GLY A 123 24.18 6.01 -20.31
N ARG A 124 24.87 4.89 -20.08
CA ARG A 124 26.35 4.89 -19.95
C ARG A 124 27.11 5.02 -21.28
N ARG A 125 26.48 4.74 -22.42
CA ARG A 125 27.15 4.88 -23.74
C ARG A 125 27.06 6.30 -24.32
N LEU A 126 26.08 7.10 -23.89
CA LEU A 126 25.91 8.47 -24.37
C LEU A 126 26.72 9.49 -23.56
N LEU A 127 26.82 9.32 -22.23
CA LEU A 127 27.63 10.20 -21.39
C LEU A 127 29.15 9.99 -21.52
N GLY A 128 29.59 8.80 -21.94
CA GLY A 128 31.02 8.52 -22.18
C GLY A 128 31.58 9.12 -23.48
N ARG A 129 30.74 9.55 -24.43
CA ARG A 129 31.19 10.24 -25.65
C ARG A 129 31.35 11.75 -25.43
N TYR A 130 30.46 12.38 -24.68
CA TYR A 130 30.56 13.81 -24.39
C TYR A 130 31.80 14.21 -23.56
N PHE A 131 32.28 13.34 -22.67
CA PHE A 131 33.47 13.62 -21.87
C PHE A 131 34.80 13.37 -22.60
N LYS A 132 34.78 12.66 -23.74
CA LYS A 132 36.01 12.33 -24.51
C LYS A 132 36.33 13.37 -25.60
N GLU A 133 35.36 14.17 -26.02
CA GLU A 133 35.57 15.27 -26.99
C GLU A 133 36.03 16.57 -26.33
N SER A 134 35.70 16.81 -25.05
CA SER A 134 36.10 18.04 -24.33
C SER A 134 37.57 18.08 -23.86
N VAL A 135 38.34 17.00 -24.06
CA VAL A 135 39.76 16.91 -23.64
C VAL A 135 40.71 16.89 -24.85
N LYS A 136 40.18 17.10 -26.07
CA LYS A 136 40.98 17.02 -27.30
C LYS A 136 40.86 18.24 -28.22
N SER A 137 40.38 19.37 -27.70
CA SER A 137 40.41 20.66 -28.41
C SER A 137 41.01 21.75 -27.55
#